data_AF-A0A2S9FN35-F1
#
_entry.id   AF-A0A2S9FN35-F1
#
_cell.length_a   1.000
_cell.length_b   1.000
_cell.length_c   1.000
_cell.angle_alpha   90.00
_cell.angle_beta   90.00
_cell.angle_gamma   90.00
#
_symmetry.space_group_name_H-M   'P 1'
#
loop_
_entity.id
_entity.type
_entity.pdbx_description
1 polymer ?
#
loop_
_entity_poly.entity_id
_entity_poly.type
_entity_poly.pdbx_seq_one_letter_code
_entity_poly.pdbx_strand_id
1 'polypeptide(L)'
;TARILLAKNPAGWQEALSMVDRDAAGVVIAVNGQVPDGEDLSWLWDVRFEHFESVPVVAAGERGTDLAVRLGYAGVKHTLVHDTLAAIASCPPGHVEVLANYTAFLQLNRRLR
;
A
#
# COMPACT_ATOMS: atom_id res chain seq x y z
N THR A 1 13.27 -7.26 -6.35
CA THR A 1 12.11 -7.61 -7.22
C THR A 1 10.84 -7.12 -6.54
N ALA A 2 9.76 -6.81 -7.27
CA ALA A 2 8.51 -6.34 -6.66
C ALA A 2 7.35 -7.27 -7.02
N ARG A 3 6.55 -7.68 -6.02
CA ARG A 3 5.29 -8.39 -6.22
C ARG A 3 4.14 -7.43 -5.94
N ILE A 4 3.19 -7.36 -6.86
CA ILE A 4 2.07 -6.41 -6.76
C ILE A 4 0.77 -7.18 -6.50
N LEU A 5 0.07 -6.82 -5.44
CA LEU A 5 -1.23 -7.32 -5.04
C LEU A 5 -2.29 -6.22 -5.23
N LEU A 6 -3.40 -6.56 -5.88
CA LEU A 6 -4.52 -5.67 -6.10
C LEU A 6 -5.60 -5.92 -5.04
N ALA A 7 -6.07 -4.87 -4.36
CA ALA A 7 -7.20 -4.92 -3.44
C ALA A 7 -8.15 -3.75 -3.66
N LYS A 8 -9.46 -4.02 -3.76
CA LYS A 8 -10.48 -3.01 -4.14
C LYS A 8 -11.51 -2.68 -3.06
N ASN A 9 -11.63 -3.52 -2.05
CA ASN A 9 -12.63 -3.37 -0.99
C ASN A 9 -12.05 -3.89 0.34
N PRO A 10 -12.65 -3.57 1.48
CA PRO A 10 -12.08 -3.94 2.78
C PRO A 10 -11.77 -5.43 2.91
N ALA A 11 -12.64 -6.32 2.45
CA ALA A 11 -12.40 -7.77 2.48
C ALA A 11 -11.17 -8.17 1.65
N GLY A 12 -11.06 -7.70 0.41
CA GLY A 12 -9.90 -7.96 -0.45
C GLY A 12 -8.62 -7.35 0.10
N TRP A 13 -8.69 -6.25 0.85
CA TRP A 13 -7.56 -5.70 1.58
C TRP A 13 -7.11 -6.62 2.72
N GLN A 14 -8.05 -7.18 3.49
CA GLN A 14 -7.72 -8.16 4.54
C GLN A 14 -7.04 -9.40 3.96
N GLU A 15 -7.53 -9.90 2.82
CA GLU A 15 -6.90 -11.03 2.12
C GLU A 15 -5.52 -10.65 1.57
N ALA A 16 -5.37 -9.48 0.94
CA ALA A 16 -4.07 -9.04 0.43
C ALA A 16 -3.03 -8.87 1.55
N LEU A 17 -3.44 -8.31 2.68
CA LEU A 17 -2.59 -8.15 3.86
C LEU A 17 -2.14 -9.48 4.46
N SER A 18 -3.00 -10.51 4.46
CA SER A 18 -2.63 -11.84 4.97
C SER A 18 -1.66 -12.60 4.06
N MET A 19 -1.61 -12.23 2.78
CA MET A 19 -0.68 -12.78 1.78
C MET A 19 0.69 -12.09 1.76
N VAL A 20 0.86 -10.99 2.50
CA VAL A 20 2.14 -10.27 2.58
C VAL A 20 3.20 -11.19 3.17
N ASP A 21 4.31 -11.29 2.45
CA ASP A 21 5.48 -12.00 2.92
C ASP A 21 6.15 -11.21 4.07
N ARG A 22 6.32 -11.87 5.21
CA ARG A 22 6.89 -11.27 6.42
C ARG A 22 8.40 -11.09 6.34
N ASP A 23 9.06 -11.79 5.42
CA ASP A 23 10.50 -11.67 5.16
C ASP A 23 10.79 -10.65 4.04
N ALA A 24 9.78 -9.93 3.56
CA ALA A 24 9.94 -8.86 2.58
C ALA A 24 10.87 -7.76 3.11
N ALA A 25 11.68 -7.21 2.21
CA ALA A 25 12.54 -6.06 2.52
C ALA A 25 11.73 -4.79 2.81
N GLY A 26 10.51 -4.71 2.27
CA GLY A 26 9.56 -3.64 2.56
C GLY A 26 8.18 -3.89 1.97
N VAL A 27 7.20 -3.17 2.51
CA VAL A 27 5.82 -3.16 2.04
C VAL A 27 5.46 -1.74 1.60
N VAL A 28 5.03 -1.58 0.36
CA VAL A 28 4.48 -0.33 -0.17
C VAL A 28 2.96 -0.48 -0.25
N ILE A 29 2.23 0.44 0.37
CA ILE A 29 0.77 0.48 0.30
C ILE A 29 0.39 1.73 -0.50
N ALA A 30 -0.14 1.55 -1.70
CA ALA A 30 -0.47 2.62 -2.63
C ALA A 30 -1.98 2.79 -2.78
N VAL A 31 -2.49 3.96 -2.40
CA VAL A 31 -3.93 4.27 -2.46
C VAL A 31 -4.15 5.53 -3.28
N ASN A 32 -4.98 5.41 -4.32
CA ASN A 32 -5.54 6.53 -5.07
C ASN A 32 -7.01 6.76 -4.69
N GLY A 33 -7.57 7.89 -5.11
CA GLY A 33 -8.96 8.26 -4.81
C GLY A 33 -9.75 8.61 -6.06
N GLN A 34 -9.58 7.85 -7.15
CA GLN A 34 -10.29 8.08 -8.39
C GLN A 34 -11.67 7.42 -8.36
N VAL A 35 -12.58 7.80 -9.27
CA VAL A 35 -13.94 7.21 -9.37
C VAL A 35 -13.96 5.66 -9.30
N PRO A 36 -13.06 4.92 -9.99
CA PRO A 36 -13.04 3.45 -9.91
C PRO A 36 -12.54 2.88 -8.57
N ASP A 37 -11.85 3.69 -7.77
CA ASP A 37 -11.32 3.31 -6.45
C ASP A 37 -12.30 3.63 -5.31
N GLY A 38 -13.25 4.54 -5.56
CA GLY A 38 -14.02 5.23 -4.54
C GLY A 38 -13.31 6.51 -4.11
N GLU A 39 -13.94 7.66 -4.35
CA GLU A 39 -13.39 8.97 -3.97
C GLU A 39 -13.43 9.19 -2.45
N ASP A 40 -14.43 8.58 -1.79
CA ASP A 40 -14.51 8.48 -0.33
C ASP A 40 -13.62 7.32 0.16
N LEU A 41 -12.67 7.66 1.03
CA LEU A 41 -11.71 6.74 1.62
C LEU A 41 -12.11 6.25 3.01
N SER A 42 -13.36 6.47 3.43
CA SER A 42 -13.90 5.96 4.69
C SER A 42 -13.66 4.45 4.88
N TRP A 43 -13.63 3.68 3.79
CA TRP A 43 -13.33 2.24 3.79
C TRP A 43 -11.95 1.88 4.36
N LEU A 44 -10.97 2.81 4.37
CA LEU A 44 -9.67 2.58 5.01
C LEU A 44 -9.81 2.26 6.50
N TRP A 45 -10.85 2.77 7.14
CA TRP A 45 -11.13 2.54 8.56
C TRP A 45 -11.74 1.16 8.83
N ASP A 46 -12.31 0.51 7.82
CA ASP A 46 -12.82 -0.87 7.89
C ASP A 46 -11.71 -1.91 7.67
N VAL A 47 -10.52 -1.47 7.23
CA VAL A 47 -9.33 -2.32 7.04
C VAL A 47 -8.50 -2.34 8.32
N ARG A 48 -8.04 -3.55 8.71
CA ARG A 48 -7.18 -3.77 9.87
C ARG A 48 -5.73 -3.84 9.42
N PHE A 49 -4.97 -2.77 9.65
CA PHE A 49 -3.57 -2.67 9.24
C PHE A 49 -2.57 -3.12 10.31
N GLU A 50 -3.04 -3.57 11.48
CA GLU A 50 -2.26 -3.72 12.72
C GLU A 50 -1.27 -4.92 12.74
N HIS A 51 -0.57 -5.25 11.63
CA HIS A 51 0.21 -6.49 11.50
C HIS A 51 1.64 -6.33 10.92
N PHE A 52 2.19 -5.11 10.87
CA PHE A 52 3.50 -4.83 10.26
C PHE A 52 4.64 -4.63 11.28
N GLU A 53 4.77 -5.52 12.27
CA GLU A 53 5.67 -5.27 13.41
C GLU A 53 7.16 -5.17 13.04
N SER A 54 7.61 -5.90 12.02
CA SER A 54 9.03 -6.01 11.65
C SER A 54 9.36 -5.57 10.23
N VAL A 55 8.36 -5.20 9.42
CA VAL A 55 8.56 -4.90 7.99
C VAL A 55 8.43 -3.39 7.76
N PRO A 56 9.40 -2.74 7.08
CA PRO A 56 9.28 -1.33 6.73
C PRO A 56 8.06 -1.07 5.85
N VAL A 57 7.19 -0.14 6.26
CA VAL A 57 5.99 0.24 5.50
C VAL A 57 6.16 1.63 4.88
N VAL A 58 5.78 1.77 3.62
CA VAL A 58 5.73 3.05 2.91
C VAL A 58 4.31 3.29 2.41
N ALA A 59 3.68 4.36 2.86
CA ALA A 59 2.44 4.86 2.30
C ALA A 59 2.72 5.61 0.99
N ALA A 60 1.94 5.32 -0.05
CA ALA A 60 2.14 5.86 -1.39
C ALA A 60 0.81 6.12 -2.11
N GLY A 61 0.90 6.65 -3.34
CA GLY A 61 -0.25 7.00 -4.16
C GLY A 61 -0.74 8.42 -3.92
N GLU A 62 -1.72 8.80 -4.73
CA GLU A 62 -2.37 10.12 -4.69
C GLU A 62 -2.90 10.46 -3.29
N ARG A 63 -3.49 9.46 -2.63
CA ARG A 63 -4.08 9.58 -1.29
C ARG A 63 -3.18 8.99 -0.21
N GLY A 64 -1.87 8.99 -0.47
CA GLY A 64 -0.86 8.49 0.48
C GLY A 64 -0.89 9.19 1.83
N THR A 65 -1.27 10.48 1.88
CA THR A 65 -1.39 11.22 3.15
C THR A 65 -2.55 10.72 4.00
N ASP A 66 -3.74 10.50 3.41
CA ASP A 66 -4.89 9.93 4.13
C ASP A 66 -4.57 8.53 4.67
N LEU A 67 -3.90 7.72 3.84
CA LEU A 67 -3.42 6.41 4.22
C LEU A 67 -2.40 6.48 5.37
N ALA A 68 -1.44 7.41 5.31
CA ALA A 68 -0.45 7.62 6.37
C ALA A 68 -1.13 7.95 7.71
N VAL A 69 -2.16 8.81 7.70
CA VAL A 69 -2.97 9.07 8.89
C VAL A 69 -3.61 7.77 9.41
N ARG A 70 -4.28 6.99 8.55
CA ARG A 70 -4.90 5.72 8.96
C ARG A 70 -3.88 4.74 9.55
N LEU A 71 -2.71 4.60 8.93
CA LEU A 71 -1.61 3.74 9.41
C LEU A 71 -1.09 4.22 10.77
N GLY A 72 -0.99 5.54 10.98
CA GLY A 72 -0.66 6.13 12.27
C GLY A 72 -1.66 5.73 13.37
N TYR A 73 -2.96 5.78 13.07
CA TYR A 73 -4.01 5.32 13.99
C TYR A 73 -3.97 3.80 14.24
N ALA A 74 -3.49 3.00 13.28
CA ALA A 74 -3.23 1.57 13.47
C ALA A 74 -1.95 1.29 14.30
N GLY A 75 -1.18 2.30 14.69
CA GLY A 75 0.11 2.11 15.35
C GLY A 75 1.19 1.55 14.42
N VAL A 76 0.99 1.60 13.10
CA VAL A 76 1.96 1.11 12.11
C VAL A 76 3.03 2.18 11.88
N LYS A 77 4.29 1.86 12.16
CA LYS A 77 5.42 2.71 11.79
C LYS A 77 5.57 2.71 10.27
N HIS A 78 5.56 3.90 9.66
CA HIS A 78 5.61 4.03 8.22
C HIS A 78 6.32 5.33 7.81
N THR A 79 6.66 5.41 6.52
CA THR A 79 7.05 6.65 5.84
C THR A 79 6.05 6.99 4.75
N LEU A 80 6.09 8.21 4.22
CA LEU A 80 5.23 8.66 3.12
C LEU A 80 6.07 9.02 1.91
N VAL A 81 5.81 8.36 0.77
CA VAL A 81 6.39 8.67 -0.53
C VAL A 81 5.29 8.54 -1.59
N HIS A 82 4.77 9.65 -2.08
CA HIS A 82 3.61 9.65 -2.99
C HIS A 82 3.85 8.89 -4.30
N ASP A 83 5.03 9.04 -4.90
CA ASP A 83 5.36 8.31 -6.13
C ASP A 83 5.64 6.84 -5.81
N THR A 84 4.80 5.93 -6.33
CA THR A 84 4.88 4.50 -6.00
C THR A 84 6.20 3.85 -6.43
N LEU A 85 6.83 4.29 -7.53
CA LEU A 85 8.14 3.75 -7.93
C LEU A 85 9.25 4.24 -7.00
N ALA A 86 9.23 5.52 -6.62
CA ALA A 86 10.14 6.05 -5.62
C ALA A 86 9.94 5.38 -4.25
N ALA A 87 8.70 5.07 -3.88
CA ALA A 87 8.38 4.34 -2.65
C ALA A 87 9.04 2.94 -2.65
N ILE A 88 8.91 2.19 -3.75
CA ILE A 88 9.58 0.89 -3.93
C ILE A 88 11.10 1.05 -3.86
N ALA A 89 11.65 2.08 -4.51
CA ALA A 89 13.09 2.34 -4.51
C ALA A 89 13.64 2.81 -3.15
N SER A 90 12.79 3.33 -2.27
CA SER A 90 13.16 3.76 -0.91
C SER A 90 13.25 2.61 0.08
N CYS A 91 12.70 1.43 -0.25
CA CYS A 91 12.81 0.24 0.57
C CYS A 91 14.25 -0.30 0.60
N PRO A 92 14.65 -1.00 1.67
CA PRO A 92 15.91 -1.75 1.71
C PRO A 92 16.08 -2.70 0.51
N PRO A 93 17.33 -3.05 0.13
CA PRO A 93 17.57 -4.01 -0.94
C PRO A 93 16.91 -5.37 -0.65
N GLY A 94 16.15 -5.88 -1.61
CA GLY A 94 15.49 -7.19 -1.51
C GLY A 94 14.22 -7.26 -2.35
N HIS A 95 13.28 -8.13 -1.94
CA HIS A 95 11.96 -8.15 -2.53
C HIS A 95 11.00 -7.22 -1.77
N VAL A 96 10.13 -6.56 -2.53
CA VAL A 96 9.16 -5.59 -2.02
C VAL A 96 7.76 -6.08 -2.35
N GLU A 97 6.88 -6.07 -1.36
CA GLU A 97 5.45 -6.30 -1.52
C GLU A 97 4.75 -4.97 -1.79
N VAL A 98 3.90 -4.90 -2.82
CA VAL A 98 3.16 -3.69 -3.17
C VAL A 98 1.67 -4.00 -3.13
N LEU A 99 0.94 -3.41 -2.19
CA LEU A 99 -0.51 -3.46 -2.15
C LEU A 99 -1.05 -2.19 -2.78
N ALA A 100 -1.89 -2.32 -3.80
CA ALA A 100 -2.44 -1.17 -4.50
C ALA A 100 -3.94 -1.31 -4.74
N ASN A 101 -4.67 -0.20 -4.66
CA ASN A 101 -6.02 -0.15 -5.21
C ASN A 101 -5.99 -0.01 -6.74
N TYR A 102 -7.15 0.03 -7.38
CA TYR A 102 -7.28 -0.28 -8.80
C TYR A 102 -6.51 0.69 -9.71
N THR A 103 -6.68 2.00 -9.54
CA THR A 103 -5.95 2.94 -10.40
C THR A 103 -4.48 3.05 -10.04
N ALA A 104 -4.10 2.89 -8.76
CA ALA A 104 -2.69 2.83 -8.36
C ALA A 104 -1.98 1.61 -8.98
N PHE A 105 -2.63 0.45 -8.99
CA PHE A 105 -2.15 -0.76 -9.66
C PHE A 105 -1.98 -0.54 -11.17
N LEU A 106 -2.98 0.06 -11.82
CA LEU A 106 -2.96 0.31 -13.26
C LEU A 106 -1.86 1.31 -13.64
N GLN A 107 -1.69 2.39 -12.89
CA GLN A 107 -0.65 3.39 -13.08
C GLN A 107 0.75 2.78 -12.91
N LEU A 108 0.96 1.99 -11.85
CA LEU A 108 2.23 1.31 -11.63
C LEU A 108 2.58 0.35 -12.77
N ASN A 109 1.63 -0.50 -13.18
CA ASN A 109 1.86 -1.43 -14.30
C ASN A 109 2.14 -0.74 -15.63
N ARG A 110 1.57 0.44 -15.88
CA ARG A 110 1.88 1.23 -17.08
C ARG A 110 3.31 1.75 -17.08
N ARG A 111 3.88 2.04 -15.92
CA ARG A 111 5.26 2.58 -15.77
C ARG A 111 6.32 1.49 -15.72
N LEU A 112 5.94 0.25 -15.43
CA LEU A 112 6.83 -0.92 -15.42
C LEU A 112 6.95 -1.60 -16.79
N ARG A 113 6.13 -1.20 -17.77
CA ARG A 113 6.27 -1.55 -19.19
C ARG A 113 7.22 -0.60 -19.87
#